data_AF-A0A9W2Z583-F1
#
_entry.id   AF-A0A9W2Z583-F1
#
_cell.length_a   1.000
_cell.length_b   1.000
_cell.length_c   1.000
_cell.angle_alpha   90.00
_cell.angle_beta   90.00
_cell.angle_gamma   90.00
#
_symmetry.space_group_name_H-M   'P 1'
#
loop_
_entity.id
_entity.type
_entity.pdbx_description
1 polymer ?
#
loop_
_entity_poly.entity_id
_entity_poly.type
_entity_poly.pdbx_seq_one_letter_code
_entity_poly.pdbx_strand_id
1 'polypeptide(L)'
;MKLNVCFVTLALMVLFYKCQAQVYVAEGYFVIDSSAVQNYIREINTSDSYAVKYQQAVDKIQKDVTYTLTQVNNILTSVSKFGYNIEIRVRRLDILAENVVSSVVLGTSNVVDSYIAIDTFKNWLIERKLYDTLQFDFAVLWTGLDLLGSLGYSKHFDSVIGGICAGPAAVSVVEFQPTYRDVVGTAHAFALLLGTNTDGITSSYATAFMNLPNHSNRWAFSPCSGSDIKDYLAQLKPNCLVKTDSQSTKPSINFSTYNGDMLNPDIICQRSLNDSRSYMCKSLPEIYNYQPPRGNAVCSQIFCHVPSSPSQCTPVYSSDGLVCDSQRRCNAGGCNQDNAPYIDGNCVFGDQKTLDLPSVPFYGSCQSYIDQYGAVSCYYTPINQSCCATCKNYSTGIYDCLYGDRATDCAKYPRSQICVQNKTMCCAYCKGYYGKRSTVDSPVPVLNVTVPHVHHKPEILSYQDYSNIKHKPHVTHN
;
A
#
# COMPACT_ATOMS: atom_id res chain seq x y z
N MET A 1 -54.06 48.89 -11.35
CA MET A 1 -53.37 47.59 -11.58
C MET A 1 -52.04 47.60 -10.83
N LYS A 2 -52.03 47.27 -9.54
CA LYS A 2 -50.82 47.08 -8.71
C LYS A 2 -51.10 45.97 -7.70
N LEU A 3 -51.33 44.76 -8.21
CA LEU A 3 -51.55 43.58 -7.40
C LEU A 3 -51.23 42.39 -8.31
N ASN A 4 -49.95 42.04 -8.47
CA ASN A 4 -49.50 40.78 -9.09
C ASN A 4 -47.97 40.56 -9.07
N VAL A 5 -47.17 41.44 -8.45
CA VAL A 5 -45.70 41.29 -8.43
C VAL A 5 -45.17 40.63 -7.15
N CYS A 6 -45.90 40.67 -6.02
CA CYS A 6 -45.46 40.03 -4.77
C CYS A 6 -45.65 38.50 -4.71
N PHE A 7 -46.59 37.93 -5.46
CA PHE A 7 -46.84 36.48 -5.40
C PHE A 7 -45.80 35.66 -6.17
N VAL A 8 -45.20 36.23 -7.22
CA VAL A 8 -44.17 35.54 -8.03
C VAL A 8 -42.83 35.44 -7.27
N THR A 9 -42.51 36.43 -6.44
CA THR A 9 -41.27 36.42 -5.63
C THR A 9 -41.35 35.49 -4.41
N LEU A 10 -42.53 35.30 -3.81
CA LEU A 10 -42.72 34.34 -2.73
C LEU A 10 -42.70 32.88 -3.25
N ALA A 11 -43.29 32.62 -4.42
CA ALA A 11 -43.24 31.30 -5.06
C ALA A 11 -41.81 30.91 -5.50
N LEU A 12 -41.00 31.89 -5.95
CA LEU A 12 -39.59 31.67 -6.26
C LEU A 12 -38.72 31.49 -5.01
N MET A 13 -39.00 32.15 -3.88
CA MET A 13 -38.27 31.88 -2.62
C MET A 13 -38.57 30.52 -2.00
N VAL A 14 -39.79 29.98 -2.21
CA VAL A 14 -40.14 28.62 -1.74
C VAL A 14 -39.52 27.53 -2.63
N LEU A 15 -39.26 27.80 -3.91
CA LEU A 15 -38.57 26.87 -4.82
C LEU A 15 -37.03 26.86 -4.65
N PHE A 16 -36.46 27.83 -3.93
CA PHE A 16 -35.04 27.86 -3.54
C PHE A 16 -34.80 27.58 -2.05
N TYR A 17 -35.78 27.00 -1.34
CA TYR A 17 -35.45 26.17 -0.18
C TYR A 17 -34.65 25.00 -0.73
N LYS A 18 -33.34 25.21 -0.78
CA LYS A 18 -32.33 24.24 -1.20
C LYS A 18 -32.77 22.91 -0.62
N CYS A 19 -33.10 21.97 -1.49
CA CYS A 19 -33.12 20.55 -1.18
C CYS A 19 -31.68 20.21 -0.78
N GLN A 20 -31.27 20.60 0.43
CA GLN A 20 -30.06 20.11 1.04
C GLN A 20 -30.36 18.63 1.21
N ALA A 21 -29.69 17.81 0.40
CA ALA A 21 -29.83 16.37 0.48
C ALA A 21 -29.61 15.97 1.94
N GLN A 22 -30.62 15.30 2.51
CA GLN A 22 -30.59 14.80 3.88
C GLN A 22 -29.25 14.08 4.08
N VAL A 23 -28.50 14.51 5.09
CA VAL A 23 -27.30 13.81 5.54
C VAL A 23 -27.74 12.82 6.61
N TYR A 24 -27.55 11.54 6.35
CA TYR A 24 -27.68 10.48 7.32
C TYR A 24 -26.34 10.32 8.04
N VAL A 25 -26.37 10.23 9.36
CA VAL A 25 -25.17 10.10 10.18
C VAL A 25 -25.25 8.79 10.92
N ALA A 26 -24.30 7.89 10.69
CA ALA A 26 -24.18 6.63 11.39
C ALA A 26 -23.13 6.71 12.48
N GLU A 27 -23.54 6.57 13.73
CA GLU A 27 -22.70 6.71 14.92
C GLU A 27 -22.17 5.34 15.35
N GLY A 28 -20.95 5.01 14.94
CA GLY A 28 -20.36 3.69 15.13
C GLY A 28 -19.60 3.54 16.44
N TYR A 29 -19.76 2.38 17.09
CA TYR A 29 -18.87 1.91 18.15
C TYR A 29 -17.80 0.98 17.56
N PHE A 30 -16.55 1.39 17.64
CA PHE A 30 -15.42 0.66 17.09
C PHE A 30 -14.63 -0.01 18.22
N VAL A 31 -14.33 -1.29 18.06
CA VAL A 31 -13.57 -2.09 19.02
C VAL A 31 -12.38 -2.70 18.30
N ILE A 32 -11.20 -2.56 18.87
CA ILE A 32 -9.98 -3.22 18.41
C ILE A 32 -9.53 -4.18 19.49
N ASP A 33 -9.36 -5.44 19.13
CA ASP A 33 -8.94 -6.46 20.08
C ASP A 33 -7.42 -6.63 20.18
N SER A 34 -6.98 -7.41 21.17
CA SER A 34 -5.55 -7.59 21.46
C SER A 34 -4.77 -8.15 20.27
N SER A 35 -5.36 -9.05 19.47
CA SER A 35 -4.70 -9.66 18.32
C SER A 35 -4.33 -8.63 17.26
N ALA A 36 -5.21 -7.64 17.00
CA ALA A 36 -4.90 -6.51 16.15
C ALA A 36 -3.77 -5.65 16.75
N VAL A 37 -3.80 -5.40 18.06
CA VAL A 37 -2.73 -4.64 18.75
C VAL A 37 -1.37 -5.35 18.65
N GLN A 38 -1.33 -6.68 18.76
CA GLN A 38 -0.09 -7.44 18.63
C GLN A 38 0.54 -7.28 17.25
N ASN A 39 -0.24 -7.11 16.19
CA ASN A 39 0.30 -6.86 14.85
C ASN A 39 1.14 -5.57 14.82
N TYR A 40 0.67 -4.50 15.47
CA TYR A 40 1.42 -3.25 15.59
C TYR A 40 2.63 -3.36 16.51
N ILE A 41 2.53 -4.13 17.60
CA ILE A 41 3.67 -4.36 18.51
C ILE A 41 4.83 -5.03 17.77
N ARG A 42 4.55 -5.97 16.84
CA ARG A 42 5.58 -6.63 16.01
C ARG A 42 6.32 -5.66 15.08
N GLU A 43 5.70 -4.54 14.69
CA GLU A 43 6.34 -3.50 13.88
C GLU A 43 7.32 -2.64 14.69
N ILE A 44 7.21 -2.63 16.02
CA ILE A 44 8.02 -1.79 16.91
C ILE A 44 9.33 -2.52 17.24
N ASN A 45 10.31 -2.29 16.38
CA ASN A 45 11.65 -2.84 16.50
C ASN A 45 12.56 -1.96 17.38
N THR A 46 12.25 -1.94 18.68
CA THR A 46 13.06 -1.28 19.72
C THR A 46 13.40 -2.25 20.85
N SER A 47 14.39 -1.93 21.68
CA SER A 47 14.69 -2.65 22.93
C SER A 47 13.77 -2.22 24.10
N ASP A 48 12.72 -1.45 23.82
CA ASP A 48 11.83 -0.92 24.86
C ASP A 48 11.03 -2.02 25.55
N SER A 49 10.53 -1.70 26.75
CA SER A 49 9.65 -2.60 27.49
C SER A 49 8.32 -2.82 26.75
N TYR A 50 7.66 -3.95 27.02
CA TYR A 50 6.36 -4.26 26.42
C TYR A 50 5.31 -3.15 26.63
N ALA A 51 5.27 -2.54 27.82
CA ALA A 51 4.34 -1.47 28.12
C ALA A 51 4.55 -0.23 27.22
N VAL A 52 5.82 0.12 26.93
CA VAL A 52 6.14 1.23 26.02
C VAL A 52 5.76 0.87 24.59
N LYS A 53 6.05 -0.35 24.14
CA LYS A 53 5.63 -0.82 22.80
C LYS A 53 4.12 -0.85 22.64
N TYR A 54 3.40 -1.29 23.68
CA TYR A 54 1.94 -1.29 23.69
C TYR A 54 1.38 0.13 23.53
N GLN A 55 1.89 1.11 24.28
CA GLN A 55 1.43 2.50 24.14
C GLN A 55 1.72 3.06 22.74
N GLN A 56 2.93 2.82 22.20
CA GLN A 56 3.27 3.22 20.83
C GLN A 56 2.37 2.55 19.79
N ALA A 57 2.01 1.28 19.99
CA ALA A 57 1.08 0.56 19.12
C ALA A 57 -0.32 1.19 19.16
N VAL A 58 -0.84 1.49 20.36
CA VAL A 58 -2.11 2.20 20.55
C VAL A 58 -2.13 3.55 19.84
N ASP A 59 -1.07 4.35 19.99
CA ASP A 59 -0.96 5.66 19.33
C ASP A 59 -0.95 5.54 17.80
N LYS A 60 -0.28 4.52 17.25
CA LYS A 60 -0.30 4.22 15.81
C LYS A 60 -1.69 3.78 15.35
N ILE A 61 -2.32 2.87 16.09
CA ILE A 61 -3.67 2.37 15.80
C ILE A 61 -4.66 3.52 15.72
N GLN A 62 -4.64 4.46 16.67
CA GLN A 62 -5.56 5.61 16.65
C GLN A 62 -5.44 6.44 15.36
N LYS A 63 -4.22 6.66 14.86
CA LYS A 63 -3.97 7.38 13.60
C LYS A 63 -4.49 6.59 12.40
N ASP A 64 -4.25 5.29 12.37
CA ASP A 64 -4.63 4.41 11.27
C ASP A 64 -6.15 4.19 11.24
N VAL A 65 -6.82 4.11 12.39
CA VAL A 65 -8.30 4.12 12.50
C VAL A 65 -8.87 5.42 11.96
N THR A 66 -8.30 6.57 12.36
CA THR A 66 -8.76 7.86 11.86
C THR A 66 -8.61 7.95 10.34
N TYR A 67 -7.45 7.52 9.81
CA TYR A 67 -7.23 7.41 8.37
C TYR A 67 -8.29 6.52 7.72
N THR A 68 -8.48 5.30 8.23
CA THR A 68 -9.37 4.29 7.66
C THR A 68 -10.79 4.83 7.57
N LEU A 69 -11.33 5.36 8.65
CA LEU A 69 -12.71 5.87 8.68
C LEU A 69 -12.87 7.16 7.87
N THR A 70 -11.84 8.01 7.74
CA THR A 70 -11.89 9.12 6.79
C THR A 70 -12.01 8.61 5.36
N GLN A 71 -11.25 7.58 4.98
CA GLN A 71 -11.33 7.02 3.63
C GLN A 71 -12.63 6.23 3.40
N VAL A 72 -13.19 5.56 4.40
CA VAL A 72 -14.54 4.97 4.32
C VAL A 72 -15.58 6.06 4.06
N ASN A 73 -15.51 7.20 4.76
CA ASN A 73 -16.35 8.36 4.46
C ASN A 73 -16.16 8.88 3.04
N ASN A 74 -14.94 8.85 2.49
CA ASN A 74 -14.70 9.22 1.10
C ASN A 74 -15.41 8.25 0.13
N ILE A 75 -15.36 6.93 0.38
CA ILE A 75 -16.12 5.95 -0.43
C ILE A 75 -17.63 6.23 -0.33
N LEU A 76 -18.14 6.54 0.86
CA LEU A 76 -19.54 6.86 1.09
C LEU A 76 -20.01 8.08 0.29
N THR A 77 -19.13 9.04 -0.03
CA THR A 77 -19.53 10.17 -0.90
C THR A 77 -20.02 9.74 -2.28
N SER A 78 -19.64 8.55 -2.75
CA SER A 78 -20.08 8.00 -4.04
C SER A 78 -21.60 7.78 -4.14
N VAL A 79 -22.32 7.73 -3.01
CA VAL A 79 -23.78 7.57 -3.01
C VAL A 79 -24.55 8.88 -3.21
N SER A 80 -23.88 10.02 -3.12
CA SER A 80 -24.48 11.36 -3.33
C SER A 80 -25.23 11.47 -4.67
N LYS A 81 -24.74 10.77 -5.70
CA LYS A 81 -25.37 10.70 -7.04
C LYS A 81 -26.77 10.07 -7.05
N PHE A 82 -27.18 9.37 -5.98
CA PHE A 82 -28.52 8.80 -5.83
C PHE A 82 -29.49 9.69 -5.03
N GLY A 83 -29.03 10.88 -4.61
CA GLY A 83 -29.85 11.90 -3.97
C GLY A 83 -29.85 11.89 -2.43
N TYR A 84 -28.90 11.19 -1.81
CA TYR A 84 -28.72 11.17 -0.35
C TYR A 84 -27.24 11.21 0.01
N ASN A 85 -26.91 11.69 1.21
CA ASN A 85 -25.57 11.62 1.74
C ASN A 85 -25.58 10.78 3.02
N ILE A 86 -24.53 10.00 3.22
CA ILE A 86 -24.32 9.28 4.47
C ILE A 86 -22.87 9.46 4.92
N GLU A 87 -22.67 9.59 6.22
CA GLU A 87 -21.34 9.62 6.83
C GLU A 87 -21.31 8.78 8.11
N ILE A 88 -20.16 8.22 8.40
CA ILE A 88 -19.84 7.58 9.67
C ILE A 88 -19.21 8.61 10.61
N ARG A 89 -19.66 8.58 11.86
CA ARG A 89 -19.00 9.23 13.00
C ARG A 89 -18.60 8.19 14.04
N VAL A 90 -17.49 8.44 14.71
CA VAL A 90 -17.02 7.63 15.82
C VAL A 90 -17.78 8.06 17.07
N ARG A 91 -18.68 7.19 17.53
CA ARG A 91 -19.34 7.33 18.84
C ARG A 91 -18.35 7.04 19.94
N ARG A 92 -17.60 5.94 19.79
CA ARG A 92 -16.54 5.52 20.70
C ARG A 92 -15.58 4.57 19.96
N LEU A 93 -14.31 4.61 20.37
CA LEU A 93 -13.29 3.66 19.98
C LEU A 93 -12.68 3.07 21.26
N ASP A 94 -12.78 1.75 21.43
CA ASP A 94 -12.07 1.04 22.51
C ASP A 94 -10.99 0.15 21.91
N ILE A 95 -9.76 0.25 22.44
CA ILE A 95 -8.64 -0.63 22.09
C ILE A 95 -8.38 -1.51 23.31
N LEU A 96 -8.60 -2.80 23.16
CA LEU A 96 -8.63 -3.76 24.27
C LEU A 96 -7.26 -4.42 24.46
N ALA A 97 -6.97 -4.81 25.70
CA ALA A 97 -5.80 -5.63 26.02
C ALA A 97 -6.06 -7.13 25.84
N GLU A 98 -7.31 -7.52 25.65
CA GLU A 98 -7.79 -8.89 25.49
C GLU A 98 -8.48 -9.11 24.15
N ASN A 99 -8.59 -10.37 23.72
CA ASN A 99 -9.37 -10.72 22.54
C ASN A 99 -10.85 -10.82 22.90
N VAL A 100 -11.71 -10.22 22.08
CA VAL A 100 -13.17 -10.40 22.19
C VAL A 100 -13.56 -11.79 21.70
N VAL A 101 -12.95 -12.23 20.60
CA VAL A 101 -13.16 -13.53 19.99
C VAL A 101 -12.05 -14.48 20.44
N SER A 102 -12.44 -15.66 20.95
CA SER A 102 -11.49 -16.68 21.43
C SER A 102 -11.83 -18.03 20.80
N SER A 103 -10.79 -18.73 20.35
CA SER A 103 -10.74 -20.09 19.76
C SER A 103 -11.12 -20.26 18.27
N VAL A 104 -10.08 -20.17 17.43
CA VAL A 104 -9.32 -21.31 16.88
C VAL A 104 -10.17 -22.50 16.39
N VAL A 105 -10.31 -22.60 15.07
CA VAL A 105 -10.56 -23.88 14.39
C VAL A 105 -9.52 -24.90 14.88
N LEU A 106 -9.94 -26.06 15.42
CA LEU A 106 -9.03 -27.09 15.96
C LEU A 106 -7.88 -27.37 14.99
N GLY A 107 -6.65 -26.97 15.37
CA GLY A 107 -5.44 -27.14 14.56
C GLY A 107 -4.82 -25.87 13.96
N THR A 108 -5.43 -24.67 14.09
CA THR A 108 -4.87 -23.42 13.54
C THR A 108 -4.86 -22.26 14.55
N SER A 109 -3.70 -21.73 14.93
CA SER A 109 -3.59 -20.80 16.07
C SER A 109 -4.20 -19.40 15.87
N ASN A 110 -4.51 -18.98 14.64
CA ASN A 110 -4.87 -17.59 14.31
C ASN A 110 -6.18 -17.44 13.51
N VAL A 111 -7.00 -18.49 13.43
CA VAL A 111 -8.16 -18.52 12.53
C VAL A 111 -9.46 -18.67 13.31
N VAL A 112 -10.48 -17.89 12.96
CA VAL A 112 -11.81 -17.92 13.57
C VAL A 112 -12.89 -18.02 12.49
N ASP A 113 -13.91 -18.84 12.73
CA ASP A 113 -15.09 -18.87 11.87
C ASP A 113 -15.85 -17.52 11.97
N SER A 114 -16.18 -16.93 10.83
CA SER A 114 -16.75 -15.58 10.76
C SER A 114 -18.17 -15.49 11.36
N TYR A 115 -18.93 -16.58 11.40
CA TYR A 115 -20.24 -16.64 12.07
C TYR A 115 -20.07 -16.76 13.59
N ILE A 116 -19.10 -17.55 14.05
CA ILE A 116 -18.78 -17.64 15.48
C ILE A 116 -18.26 -16.29 15.98
N ALA A 117 -17.39 -15.63 15.21
CA ALA A 117 -16.82 -14.33 15.57
C ALA A 117 -17.90 -13.27 15.78
N ILE A 118 -18.86 -13.20 14.86
CA ILE A 118 -19.91 -12.17 14.91
C ILE A 118 -20.92 -12.40 16.04
N ASP A 119 -21.32 -13.66 16.28
CA ASP A 119 -22.18 -13.98 17.41
C ASP A 119 -21.48 -13.73 18.75
N THR A 120 -20.19 -14.05 18.83
CA THR A 120 -19.38 -13.76 20.02
C THR A 120 -19.31 -12.26 20.29
N PHE A 121 -19.04 -11.43 19.27
CA PHE A 121 -18.98 -9.98 19.44
C PHE A 121 -20.35 -9.39 19.83
N LYS A 122 -21.43 -9.84 19.20
CA LYS A 122 -22.80 -9.45 19.55
C LYS A 122 -23.11 -9.75 21.02
N ASN A 123 -22.81 -10.96 21.47
CA ASN A 123 -23.04 -11.36 22.86
C ASN A 123 -22.18 -10.56 23.84
N TRP A 124 -20.91 -10.29 23.49
CA TRP A 124 -20.02 -9.45 24.28
C TRP A 124 -20.59 -8.03 24.49
N LEU A 125 -21.21 -7.44 23.46
CA LEU A 125 -21.89 -6.13 23.55
C LEU A 125 -23.12 -6.18 24.49
N ILE A 126 -23.93 -7.23 24.38
CA ILE A 126 -25.16 -7.43 25.16
C ILE A 126 -24.84 -7.64 26.64
N GLU A 127 -23.92 -8.55 26.95
CA GLU A 127 -23.55 -8.89 28.33
C GLU A 127 -23.00 -7.67 29.10
N ARG A 128 -22.27 -6.80 28.40
CA ARG A 128 -21.70 -5.56 28.95
C ARG A 128 -22.65 -4.38 28.91
N LYS A 129 -23.86 -4.55 28.36
CA LYS A 129 -24.88 -3.48 28.21
C LYS A 129 -24.32 -2.23 27.52
N LEU A 130 -23.47 -2.45 26.50
CA LEU A 130 -22.77 -1.33 25.84
C LEU A 130 -23.72 -0.50 24.98
N TYR A 131 -24.75 -1.11 24.38
CA TYR A 131 -25.77 -0.35 23.67
C TYR A 131 -26.55 0.59 24.61
N ASP A 132 -26.94 0.12 25.80
CA ASP A 132 -27.69 0.91 26.78
C ASP A 132 -26.95 2.19 27.19
N THR A 133 -25.62 2.12 27.26
CA THR A 133 -24.76 3.23 27.70
C THR A 133 -24.29 4.12 26.55
N LEU A 134 -23.94 3.53 25.40
CA LEU A 134 -23.34 4.27 24.29
C LEU A 134 -24.36 4.71 23.24
N GLN A 135 -25.48 3.99 23.08
CA GLN A 135 -26.52 4.28 22.08
C GLN A 135 -25.94 4.43 20.65
N PHE A 136 -25.04 3.53 20.26
CA PHE A 136 -24.46 3.51 18.90
C PHE A 136 -25.46 2.99 17.86
N ASP A 137 -25.34 3.38 16.60
CA ASP A 137 -26.20 2.90 15.51
C ASP A 137 -25.77 1.54 14.95
N PHE A 138 -24.47 1.27 15.06
CA PHE A 138 -23.82 0.01 14.70
C PHE A 138 -22.51 -0.17 15.47
N ALA A 139 -22.01 -1.41 15.54
CA ALA A 139 -20.71 -1.71 16.13
C ALA A 139 -19.82 -2.52 15.18
N VAL A 140 -18.52 -2.24 15.20
CA VAL A 140 -17.51 -2.95 14.40
C VAL A 140 -16.41 -3.46 15.31
N LEU A 141 -16.12 -4.76 15.23
CA LEU A 141 -14.93 -5.37 15.80
C LEU A 141 -13.87 -5.51 14.72
N TRP A 142 -12.74 -4.85 14.91
CA TRP A 142 -11.51 -5.06 14.15
C TRP A 142 -10.61 -6.02 14.90
N THR A 143 -10.41 -7.21 14.32
CA THR A 143 -9.61 -8.28 14.92
C THR A 143 -8.38 -8.58 14.06
N GLY A 144 -7.25 -8.89 14.68
CA GLY A 144 -6.04 -9.34 13.99
C GLY A 144 -6.04 -10.83 13.65
N LEU A 145 -7.14 -11.55 13.93
CA LEU A 145 -7.34 -12.95 13.56
C LEU A 145 -7.85 -13.07 12.12
N ASP A 146 -7.48 -14.15 11.45
CA ASP A 146 -7.99 -14.48 10.11
C ASP A 146 -9.40 -15.06 10.23
N LEU A 147 -10.35 -14.51 9.48
CA LEU A 147 -11.74 -14.92 9.43
C LEU A 147 -11.95 -15.90 8.27
N LEU A 148 -12.51 -17.08 8.58
CA LEU A 148 -12.94 -18.06 7.58
C LEU A 148 -14.46 -18.14 7.49
N GLY A 149 -14.98 -18.27 6.27
CA GLY A 149 -16.38 -18.65 6.08
C GLY A 149 -16.57 -20.17 6.12
N SER A 150 -17.85 -20.57 6.26
CA SER A 150 -18.31 -21.97 6.33
C SER A 150 -17.95 -22.85 5.12
N LEU A 151 -17.47 -22.27 4.02
CA LEU A 151 -17.06 -22.98 2.80
C LEU A 151 -15.54 -23.22 2.70
N GLY A 152 -14.76 -22.90 3.73
CA GLY A 152 -13.30 -23.15 3.75
C GLY A 152 -12.49 -22.27 2.78
N TYR A 153 -13.13 -21.29 2.14
CA TYR A 153 -12.44 -20.24 1.40
C TYR A 153 -12.11 -19.08 2.35
N SER A 154 -10.89 -18.56 2.26
CA SER A 154 -10.37 -17.37 2.96
C SER A 154 -11.01 -16.05 2.49
N LYS A 155 -12.33 -16.05 2.25
CA LYS A 155 -13.02 -15.04 1.44
C LYS A 155 -13.92 -14.08 2.20
N HIS A 156 -13.92 -14.12 3.53
CA HIS A 156 -14.71 -13.19 4.34
C HIS A 156 -13.77 -12.40 5.24
N PHE A 157 -13.17 -11.34 4.68
CA PHE A 157 -12.45 -10.37 5.51
C PHE A 157 -13.40 -9.55 6.39
N ASP A 158 -14.70 -9.65 6.14
CA ASP A 158 -15.78 -9.08 6.93
C ASP A 158 -16.97 -10.04 7.08
N SER A 159 -17.73 -9.85 8.15
CA SER A 159 -19.00 -10.52 8.44
C SER A 159 -19.97 -9.51 9.04
N VAL A 160 -21.25 -9.66 8.74
CA VAL A 160 -22.32 -8.75 9.18
C VAL A 160 -23.56 -9.54 9.61
N ILE A 161 -24.19 -9.11 10.70
CA ILE A 161 -25.48 -9.60 11.16
C ILE A 161 -26.34 -8.41 11.55
N GLY A 162 -27.64 -8.53 11.34
CA GLY A 162 -28.58 -7.42 11.49
C GLY A 162 -28.46 -6.38 10.38
N GLY A 163 -29.22 -5.31 10.53
CA GLY A 163 -29.11 -4.12 9.70
C GLY A 163 -28.90 -2.89 10.58
N ILE A 164 -28.52 -1.77 9.98
CA ILE A 164 -28.31 -0.53 10.72
C ILE A 164 -29.57 -0.17 11.52
N CYS A 165 -29.40 0.47 12.67
CA CYS A 165 -30.49 0.77 13.62
C CYS A 165 -31.13 -0.46 14.31
N ALA A 166 -30.60 -1.68 14.14
CA ALA A 166 -31.08 -2.87 14.88
C ALA A 166 -30.56 -2.97 16.33
N GLY A 167 -30.14 -1.84 16.91
CA GLY A 167 -29.58 -1.76 18.27
C GLY A 167 -28.34 -2.64 18.44
N PRO A 168 -28.24 -3.47 19.49
CA PRO A 168 -27.06 -4.32 19.73
C PRO A 168 -26.88 -5.42 18.69
N ALA A 169 -27.85 -5.63 17.79
CA ALA A 169 -27.75 -6.60 16.71
C ALA A 169 -27.13 -6.02 15.43
N ALA A 170 -26.94 -4.70 15.32
CA ALA A 170 -26.31 -4.05 14.16
C ALA A 170 -24.77 -4.15 14.28
N VAL A 171 -24.20 -5.32 13.97
CA VAL A 171 -22.78 -5.59 14.24
C VAL A 171 -22.04 -6.13 13.04
N SER A 172 -20.74 -5.85 12.99
CA SER A 172 -19.81 -6.41 12.04
C SER A 172 -18.50 -6.82 12.71
N VAL A 173 -17.86 -7.84 12.15
CA VAL A 173 -16.47 -8.21 12.47
C VAL A 173 -15.65 -8.14 11.19
N VAL A 174 -14.50 -7.49 11.25
CA VAL A 174 -13.62 -7.25 10.10
C VAL A 174 -12.19 -7.64 10.50
N GLU A 175 -11.52 -8.41 9.65
CA GLU A 175 -10.08 -8.63 9.75
C GLU A 175 -9.35 -7.30 9.61
N PHE A 176 -8.45 -7.00 10.54
CA PHE A 176 -7.73 -5.74 10.59
C PHE A 176 -6.25 -5.95 10.26
N GLN A 177 -5.92 -5.66 9.00
CA GLN A 177 -4.58 -5.61 8.47
C GLN A 177 -4.33 -4.19 7.94
N PRO A 178 -3.76 -3.28 8.75
CA PRO A 178 -3.92 -1.82 8.63
C PRO A 178 -3.28 -1.27 7.36
N THR A 179 -4.02 -1.43 6.29
CA THR A 179 -3.72 -1.12 4.90
C THR A 179 -5.00 -0.65 4.24
N TYR A 180 -4.92 -0.16 3.01
CA TYR A 180 -6.12 0.31 2.31
C TYR A 180 -7.14 -0.83 2.01
N ARG A 181 -6.75 -2.10 2.22
CA ARG A 181 -7.70 -3.23 2.23
C ARG A 181 -8.81 -3.02 3.26
N ASP A 182 -8.46 -2.59 4.48
CA ASP A 182 -9.43 -2.43 5.57
C ASP A 182 -10.37 -1.25 5.36
N VAL A 183 -9.95 -0.24 4.59
CA VAL A 183 -10.83 0.84 4.14
C VAL A 183 -11.94 0.27 3.29
N VAL A 184 -11.58 -0.53 2.27
CA VAL A 184 -12.55 -1.14 1.37
C VAL A 184 -13.41 -2.16 2.14
N GLY A 185 -12.79 -2.96 3.01
CA GLY A 185 -13.51 -3.97 3.77
C GLY A 185 -14.47 -3.41 4.80
N THR A 186 -14.10 -2.33 5.50
CA THR A 186 -15.01 -1.63 6.41
C THR A 186 -16.15 -0.95 5.65
N ALA A 187 -15.87 -0.37 4.47
CA ALA A 187 -16.92 0.20 3.61
C ALA A 187 -17.88 -0.88 3.07
N HIS A 188 -17.36 -2.06 2.73
CA HIS A 188 -18.14 -3.23 2.33
C HIS A 188 -19.07 -3.65 3.47
N ALA A 189 -18.53 -3.92 4.66
CA ALA A 189 -19.30 -4.30 5.84
C ALA A 189 -20.41 -3.29 6.18
N PHE A 190 -20.08 -2.01 6.10
CA PHE A 190 -21.05 -0.95 6.35
C PHE A 190 -22.17 -0.91 5.30
N ALA A 191 -21.87 -1.16 4.02
CA ALA A 191 -22.89 -1.29 2.99
C ALA A 191 -23.81 -2.49 3.22
N LEU A 192 -23.29 -3.62 3.72
CA LEU A 192 -24.13 -4.77 4.07
C LEU A 192 -25.07 -4.44 5.25
N LEU A 193 -24.58 -3.71 6.27
CA LEU A 193 -25.44 -3.18 7.34
C LEU A 193 -26.54 -2.26 6.81
N LEU A 194 -26.30 -1.57 5.70
CA LEU A 194 -27.27 -0.73 4.99
C LEU A 194 -28.16 -1.51 4.00
N GLY A 195 -28.24 -2.84 4.14
CA GLY A 195 -29.20 -3.66 3.40
C GLY A 195 -28.79 -3.99 1.97
N THR A 196 -27.53 -3.77 1.59
CA THR A 196 -27.03 -4.19 0.28
C THR A 196 -26.70 -5.68 0.23
N ASN A 197 -26.66 -6.23 -0.97
CA ASN A 197 -25.99 -7.50 -1.25
C ASN A 197 -24.59 -7.25 -1.81
N THR A 198 -23.73 -8.28 -1.73
CA THR A 198 -22.44 -8.28 -2.44
C THR A 198 -22.66 -8.21 -3.95
N ASP A 199 -21.94 -7.34 -4.65
CA ASP A 199 -21.93 -7.36 -6.11
C ASP A 199 -21.30 -8.67 -6.63
N GLY A 200 -21.58 -9.03 -7.89
CA GLY A 200 -21.05 -10.24 -8.52
C GLY A 200 -19.52 -10.29 -8.64
N ILE A 201 -18.99 -11.48 -8.97
CA ILE A 201 -17.55 -11.78 -9.04
C ILE A 201 -16.75 -10.93 -10.04
N THR A 202 -17.42 -10.32 -11.01
CA THR A 202 -16.81 -9.43 -12.01
C THR A 202 -16.84 -7.95 -11.61
N SER A 203 -17.47 -7.60 -10.48
CA SER A 203 -17.51 -6.24 -9.99
C SER A 203 -16.13 -5.79 -9.51
N SER A 204 -15.84 -4.51 -9.72
CA SER A 204 -14.64 -3.85 -9.19
C SER A 204 -14.97 -2.74 -8.18
N TYR A 205 -16.22 -2.65 -7.73
CA TYR A 205 -16.69 -1.68 -6.73
C TYR A 205 -16.41 -2.16 -5.29
N ALA A 206 -16.57 -1.28 -4.30
CA ALA A 206 -16.27 -1.58 -2.90
C ALA A 206 -17.02 -2.81 -2.35
N THR A 207 -18.25 -3.04 -2.82
CA THR A 207 -19.11 -4.19 -2.46
C THR A 207 -18.90 -5.42 -3.34
N ALA A 208 -17.84 -5.47 -4.16
CA ALA A 208 -17.51 -6.65 -4.96
C ALA A 208 -17.34 -7.91 -4.10
N PHE A 209 -17.85 -9.05 -4.59
CA PHE A 209 -17.66 -10.36 -3.97
C PHE A 209 -16.18 -10.68 -3.72
N MET A 210 -15.29 -10.23 -4.62
CA MET A 210 -13.85 -10.22 -4.38
C MET A 210 -13.34 -8.82 -4.66
N ASN A 211 -12.68 -8.20 -3.69
CA ASN A 211 -11.93 -6.98 -3.92
C ASN A 211 -10.46 -7.33 -4.17
N LEU A 212 -9.90 -6.78 -5.24
CA LEU A 212 -8.49 -6.96 -5.60
C LEU A 212 -7.76 -5.61 -5.64
N PRO A 213 -6.45 -5.58 -5.42
CA PRO A 213 -5.64 -4.36 -5.51
C PRO A 213 -5.73 -3.62 -6.85
N ASN A 214 -6.01 -4.28 -7.96
CA ASN A 214 -6.12 -3.64 -9.28
C ASN A 214 -7.56 -3.23 -9.65
N HIS A 215 -8.55 -3.45 -8.77
CA HIS A 215 -9.93 -3.08 -9.04
C HIS A 215 -10.08 -1.56 -9.16
N SER A 216 -10.57 -1.13 -10.33
CA SER A 216 -10.61 0.28 -10.74
C SER A 216 -11.69 1.10 -10.06
N ASN A 217 -12.74 0.48 -9.52
CA ASN A 217 -13.90 1.17 -8.95
C ASN A 217 -14.01 1.01 -7.41
N ARG A 218 -12.98 0.49 -6.74
CA ARG A 218 -13.02 0.15 -5.31
C ARG A 218 -13.21 1.34 -4.37
N TRP A 219 -13.15 2.56 -4.91
CA TRP A 219 -13.41 3.82 -4.20
C TRP A 219 -14.87 4.28 -4.26
N ALA A 220 -15.76 3.45 -4.79
CA ALA A 220 -17.17 3.78 -4.92
C ALA A 220 -18.06 2.54 -4.73
N PHE A 221 -19.33 2.78 -4.41
CA PHE A 221 -20.38 1.78 -4.52
C PHE A 221 -20.93 1.69 -5.93
N SER A 222 -21.33 0.47 -6.32
CA SER A 222 -21.97 0.21 -7.60
C SER A 222 -23.34 0.90 -7.70
N PRO A 223 -23.88 1.08 -8.91
CA PRO A 223 -25.27 1.50 -9.10
C PRO A 223 -26.29 0.66 -8.33
N CYS A 224 -26.07 -0.65 -8.23
CA CYS A 224 -26.93 -1.57 -7.51
C CYS A 224 -26.87 -1.30 -6.00
N SER A 225 -25.68 -1.36 -5.40
CA SER A 225 -25.52 -1.12 -3.96
C SER A 225 -26.00 0.29 -3.57
N GLY A 226 -25.72 1.30 -4.38
CA GLY A 226 -26.18 2.66 -4.11
C GLY A 226 -27.71 2.83 -4.16
N SER A 227 -28.40 2.05 -5.01
CA SER A 227 -29.87 2.01 -5.02
C SER A 227 -30.43 1.23 -3.83
N ASP A 228 -29.84 0.07 -3.52
CA ASP A 228 -30.26 -0.77 -2.40
C ASP A 228 -30.18 0.00 -1.06
N ILE A 229 -29.07 0.71 -0.82
CA ILE A 229 -28.92 1.58 0.36
C ILE A 229 -30.02 2.64 0.41
N LYS A 230 -30.34 3.27 -0.73
CA LYS A 230 -31.39 4.29 -0.80
C LYS A 230 -32.74 3.73 -0.36
N ASP A 231 -33.09 2.57 -0.91
CA ASP A 231 -34.35 1.91 -0.67
C ASP A 231 -34.44 1.41 0.79
N TYR A 232 -33.32 0.92 1.32
CA TYR A 232 -33.21 0.52 2.72
C TYR A 232 -33.38 1.71 3.69
N LEU A 233 -32.70 2.84 3.43
CA LEU A 233 -32.83 4.06 4.22
C LEU A 233 -34.29 4.58 4.25
N ALA A 234 -35.02 4.46 3.15
CA ALA A 234 -36.43 4.84 3.07
C ALA A 234 -37.36 3.94 3.92
N GLN A 235 -36.91 2.72 4.24
CA GLN A 235 -37.68 1.74 5.02
C GLN A 235 -37.41 1.83 6.53
N LEU A 236 -36.31 2.46 6.97
CA LEU A 236 -35.95 2.57 8.39
C LEU A 236 -37.02 3.29 9.22
N LYS A 237 -37.64 2.55 10.15
CA LYS A 237 -38.66 3.03 11.09
C LYS A 237 -38.49 2.35 12.46
N PRO A 238 -37.98 3.03 13.51
CA PRO A 238 -37.43 4.39 13.49
C PRO A 238 -36.10 4.46 12.71
N ASN A 239 -35.80 5.63 12.16
CA ASN A 239 -34.50 5.89 11.53
C ASN A 239 -33.56 6.50 12.58
N CYS A 240 -32.53 5.75 12.99
CA CYS A 240 -31.53 6.20 13.96
C CYS A 240 -30.58 7.26 13.37
N LEU A 241 -30.40 7.28 12.05
CA LEU A 241 -29.37 8.06 11.35
C LEU A 241 -29.73 9.54 11.12
N VAL A 242 -30.93 9.97 11.54
CA VAL A 242 -31.40 11.36 11.37
C VAL A 242 -31.12 12.23 12.59
N LYS A 243 -30.62 11.62 13.67
CA LYS A 243 -30.13 12.32 14.85
C LYS A 243 -28.64 12.05 14.98
N THR A 244 -27.95 12.97 15.62
CA THR A 244 -26.52 12.82 15.88
C THR A 244 -26.27 13.29 17.30
N ASP A 245 -25.57 12.47 18.06
CA ASP A 245 -25.12 12.81 19.38
C ASP A 245 -23.91 13.74 19.33
N SER A 246 -23.91 14.72 20.22
CA SER A 246 -22.84 15.71 20.40
C SER A 246 -21.45 15.12 20.69
N GLN A 247 -21.35 13.91 21.27
CA GLN A 247 -20.06 13.30 21.57
C GLN A 247 -19.46 12.57 20.37
N SER A 248 -20.22 12.36 19.31
CA SER A 248 -19.74 11.64 18.14
C SER A 248 -18.88 12.53 17.26
N THR A 249 -17.73 11.99 16.84
CA THR A 249 -16.72 12.74 16.09
C THR A 249 -16.67 12.29 14.64
N LYS A 250 -16.59 13.24 13.70
CA LYS A 250 -16.34 12.93 12.30
C LYS A 250 -14.82 12.70 12.09
N PRO A 251 -14.38 11.50 11.67
CA PRO A 251 -12.98 11.24 11.42
C PRO A 251 -12.51 12.05 10.22
N SER A 252 -11.37 12.73 10.37
CA SER A 252 -10.77 13.56 9.32
C SER A 252 -9.26 13.49 9.39
N ILE A 253 -8.63 13.44 8.22
CA ILE A 253 -7.18 13.54 8.07
C ILE A 253 -6.83 14.61 7.04
N ASN A 254 -5.64 15.17 7.18
CA ASN A 254 -5.00 15.97 6.15
C ASN A 254 -3.70 15.27 5.75
N PHE A 255 -3.58 14.87 4.47
CA PHE A 255 -2.42 14.12 4.00
C PHE A 255 -1.09 14.89 4.13
N SER A 256 -1.11 16.22 4.14
CA SER A 256 0.08 17.04 4.33
C SER A 256 0.61 17.00 5.77
N THR A 257 -0.24 16.70 6.76
CA THR A 257 0.13 16.64 8.19
C THR A 257 0.00 15.24 8.78
N TYR A 258 -0.52 14.28 8.03
CA TYR A 258 -0.65 12.90 8.47
C TYR A 258 0.73 12.26 8.61
N ASN A 259 1.00 11.71 9.79
CA ASN A 259 2.27 11.10 10.16
C ASN A 259 2.11 9.64 10.64
N GLY A 260 1.02 8.99 10.24
CA GLY A 260 0.85 7.55 10.44
C GLY A 260 1.46 6.75 9.30
N ASP A 261 1.42 5.42 9.43
CA ASP A 261 2.18 4.51 8.58
C ASP A 261 1.42 4.09 7.30
N MET A 262 0.13 4.46 7.17
CA MET A 262 -0.71 4.15 6.01
C MET A 262 -0.22 4.75 4.69
N LEU A 263 0.72 5.71 4.73
CA LEU A 263 1.33 6.33 3.55
C LEU A 263 2.78 5.90 3.31
N ASN A 264 3.30 4.92 4.06
CA ASN A 264 4.62 4.36 3.85
C ASN A 264 4.52 3.05 3.05
N PRO A 265 4.98 3.01 1.79
CA PRO A 265 4.77 1.84 0.93
C PRO A 265 5.52 0.59 1.42
N ASP A 266 6.65 0.74 2.12
CA ASP A 266 7.34 -0.40 2.70
C ASP A 266 6.55 -0.98 3.88
N ILE A 267 5.96 -0.13 4.73
CA ILE A 267 5.12 -0.59 5.85
C ILE A 267 3.82 -1.22 5.33
N ILE A 268 3.21 -0.65 4.29
CA ILE A 268 2.07 -1.29 3.61
C ILE A 268 2.46 -2.70 3.17
N CYS A 269 3.62 -2.86 2.54
CA CYS A 269 4.10 -4.17 2.11
C CYS A 269 4.37 -5.16 3.24
N GLN A 270 4.93 -4.69 4.36
CA GLN A 270 5.15 -5.50 5.55
C GLN A 270 3.83 -5.97 6.16
N ARG A 271 2.84 -5.08 6.22
CA ARG A 271 1.50 -5.38 6.75
C ARG A 271 0.71 -6.31 5.84
N SER A 272 0.68 -6.05 4.53
CA SER A 272 -0.05 -6.88 3.57
C SER A 272 0.45 -8.31 3.48
N LEU A 273 1.75 -8.55 3.71
CA LEU A 273 2.33 -9.90 3.71
C LEU A 273 2.60 -10.46 5.11
N ASN A 274 2.31 -9.69 6.16
CA ASN A 274 2.66 -10.00 7.54
C ASN A 274 4.14 -10.46 7.69
N ASP A 275 5.06 -9.81 6.98
CA ASP A 275 6.50 -10.11 7.00
C ASP A 275 7.33 -8.83 6.99
N SER A 276 8.12 -8.59 8.05
CA SER A 276 8.93 -7.38 8.21
C SER A 276 10.04 -7.22 7.17
N ARG A 277 10.39 -8.29 6.45
CA ARG A 277 11.37 -8.28 5.36
C ARG A 277 10.79 -7.83 4.03
N SER A 278 9.46 -7.76 3.91
CA SER A 278 8.78 -7.23 2.73
C SER A 278 9.02 -5.73 2.58
N TYR A 279 8.97 -5.24 1.34
CA TYR A 279 9.15 -3.84 0.96
C TYR A 279 8.56 -3.59 -0.44
N MET A 280 8.39 -2.33 -0.81
CA MET A 280 7.88 -1.97 -2.13
C MET A 280 8.91 -2.29 -3.21
N CYS A 281 8.52 -3.12 -4.17
CA CYS A 281 9.31 -3.35 -5.38
C CYS A 281 9.28 -2.11 -6.27
N LYS A 282 10.44 -1.67 -6.75
CA LYS A 282 10.61 -0.46 -7.57
C LYS A 282 11.07 -0.78 -8.98
N SER A 283 11.70 -1.93 -9.20
CA SER A 283 11.92 -2.44 -10.55
C SER A 283 11.84 -3.95 -10.60
N LEU A 284 10.95 -4.46 -11.44
CA LEU A 284 11.04 -5.72 -12.14
C LEU A 284 10.53 -5.46 -13.57
N PRO A 285 10.95 -6.24 -14.59
CA PRO A 285 10.57 -5.97 -15.97
C PRO A 285 9.05 -5.82 -16.15
N GLU A 286 8.25 -6.59 -15.43
CA GLU A 286 6.80 -6.68 -15.66
C GLU A 286 5.98 -5.70 -14.81
N ILE A 287 6.51 -5.19 -13.70
CA ILE A 287 5.75 -4.30 -12.81
C ILE A 287 5.85 -2.85 -13.30
N TYR A 288 4.77 -2.08 -13.12
CA TYR A 288 4.68 -0.68 -13.55
C TYR A 288 4.98 -0.42 -15.04
N ASN A 289 4.78 -1.41 -15.92
CA ASN A 289 5.01 -1.30 -17.37
C ASN A 289 6.45 -0.86 -17.73
N TYR A 290 7.47 -1.44 -17.10
CA TYR A 290 8.88 -1.12 -17.34
C TYR A 290 9.26 0.34 -17.00
N GLN A 291 8.46 1.04 -16.19
CA GLN A 291 8.70 2.42 -15.77
C GLN A 291 8.95 2.51 -14.27
N PRO A 292 9.62 3.58 -13.79
CA PRO A 292 9.68 3.87 -12.36
C PRO A 292 8.28 3.94 -11.73
N PRO A 293 8.12 3.53 -10.47
CA PRO A 293 6.84 3.61 -9.77
C PRO A 293 6.39 5.06 -9.60
N ARG A 294 5.47 5.51 -10.45
CA ARG A 294 4.89 6.85 -10.41
C ARG A 294 3.47 6.90 -10.98
N GLY A 295 2.80 8.03 -10.78
CA GLY A 295 1.52 8.35 -11.39
C GLY A 295 0.42 7.36 -11.02
N ASN A 296 -0.53 7.16 -11.94
CA ASN A 296 -1.68 6.27 -11.74
C ASN A 296 -1.26 4.80 -11.53
N ALA A 297 -0.08 4.40 -12.01
CA ALA A 297 0.39 3.02 -11.86
C ALA A 297 0.66 2.67 -10.39
N VAL A 298 1.04 3.66 -9.57
CA VAL A 298 1.19 3.53 -8.11
C VAL A 298 -0.16 3.65 -7.43
N CYS A 299 -0.98 4.62 -7.84
CA CYS A 299 -2.27 4.86 -7.19
C CYS A 299 -3.28 3.73 -7.41
N SER A 300 -3.15 3.00 -8.52
CA SER A 300 -3.94 1.79 -8.73
C SER A 300 -3.53 0.68 -7.78
N GLN A 301 -2.24 0.39 -7.64
CA GLN A 301 -1.69 -0.62 -6.75
C GLN A 301 -0.18 -0.43 -6.55
N ILE A 302 0.35 -0.97 -5.46
CA ILE A 302 1.80 -1.13 -5.31
C ILE A 302 2.18 -2.61 -5.32
N PHE A 303 3.45 -2.92 -5.55
CA PHE A 303 3.93 -4.30 -5.57
C PHE A 303 4.91 -4.52 -4.42
N CYS A 304 4.78 -5.66 -3.75
CA CYS A 304 5.56 -5.99 -2.56
C CYS A 304 6.43 -7.21 -2.78
N HIS A 305 7.69 -7.11 -2.34
CA HIS A 305 8.65 -8.20 -2.38
C HIS A 305 8.18 -9.35 -1.51
N VAL A 306 8.15 -10.57 -2.07
CA VAL A 306 7.79 -11.79 -1.34
C VAL A 306 9.06 -12.41 -0.75
N PRO A 307 9.29 -12.37 0.58
CA PRO A 307 10.58 -12.77 1.14
C PRO A 307 10.93 -14.25 0.96
N SER A 308 9.92 -15.11 0.77
CA SER A 308 10.09 -16.54 0.46
C SER A 308 10.41 -16.81 -1.02
N SER A 309 10.28 -15.81 -1.89
CA SER A 309 10.47 -15.92 -3.33
C SER A 309 11.08 -14.63 -3.87
N PRO A 310 12.42 -14.47 -3.77
CA PRO A 310 13.04 -13.14 -3.85
C PRO A 310 12.88 -12.41 -5.18
N SER A 311 12.61 -13.15 -6.26
CA SER A 311 12.36 -12.63 -7.60
C SER A 311 10.88 -12.29 -7.87
N GLN A 312 10.00 -12.49 -6.88
CA GLN A 312 8.56 -12.26 -7.03
C GLN A 312 8.12 -11.01 -6.27
N CYS A 313 7.27 -10.23 -6.92
CA CYS A 313 6.52 -9.16 -6.30
C CYS A 313 5.03 -9.41 -6.49
N THR A 314 4.25 -9.20 -5.44
CA THR A 314 2.79 -9.40 -5.47
C THR A 314 2.08 -8.05 -5.35
N PRO A 315 0.98 -7.82 -6.10
CA PRO A 315 0.23 -6.58 -5.99
C PRO A 315 -0.48 -6.49 -4.63
N VAL A 316 -0.47 -5.31 -4.03
CA VAL A 316 -1.23 -4.96 -2.82
C VAL A 316 -1.89 -3.61 -2.98
N TYR A 317 -2.84 -3.31 -2.10
CA TYR A 317 -3.60 -2.06 -2.16
C TYR A 317 -2.69 -0.86 -1.96
N SER A 318 -2.75 0.08 -2.89
CA SER A 318 -2.23 1.43 -2.66
C SER A 318 -3.20 2.23 -1.82
N SER A 319 -2.65 3.05 -0.93
CA SER A 319 -3.38 4.03 -0.11
C SER A 319 -3.63 5.34 -0.84
N ASP A 320 -4.83 5.91 -0.66
CA ASP A 320 -5.09 7.31 -1.01
C ASP A 320 -4.23 8.23 -0.13
N GLY A 321 -3.68 9.31 -0.70
CA GLY A 321 -2.73 10.19 -0.05
C GLY A 321 -1.27 9.81 -0.25
N LEU A 322 -0.95 8.64 -0.80
CA LEU A 322 0.44 8.32 -1.19
C LEU A 322 0.97 9.33 -2.19
N VAL A 323 2.22 9.78 -2.03
CA VAL A 323 2.87 10.61 -3.03
C VAL A 323 3.11 9.76 -4.27
N CYS A 324 2.62 10.22 -5.42
CA CYS A 324 2.68 9.46 -6.68
C CYS A 324 3.50 10.16 -7.75
N ASP A 325 3.73 11.47 -7.62
CA ASP A 325 4.59 12.27 -8.46
C ASP A 325 4.91 13.60 -7.75
N SER A 326 5.72 14.46 -8.36
CA SER A 326 6.01 15.80 -7.85
C SER A 326 4.73 16.59 -7.65
N GLN A 327 4.48 17.06 -6.42
CA GLN A 327 3.29 17.83 -6.04
C GLN A 327 1.95 17.10 -6.32
N ARG A 328 1.96 15.77 -6.29
CA ARG A 328 0.76 14.96 -6.55
C ARG A 328 0.63 13.81 -5.55
N ARG A 329 -0.62 13.48 -5.22
CA ARG A 329 -0.98 12.35 -4.37
C ARG A 329 -2.05 11.46 -5.01
N CYS A 330 -2.09 10.23 -4.57
CA CYS A 330 -3.14 9.30 -4.93
C CYS A 330 -4.49 9.74 -4.36
N ASN A 331 -5.51 9.72 -5.20
CA ASN A 331 -6.90 9.94 -4.83
C ASN A 331 -7.77 9.15 -5.80
N ALA A 332 -8.56 8.22 -5.27
CA ALA A 332 -9.45 7.36 -6.04
C ALA A 332 -8.76 6.64 -7.22
N GLY A 333 -7.52 6.16 -7.00
CA GLY A 333 -6.74 5.45 -8.01
C GLY A 333 -6.06 6.33 -9.05
N GLY A 334 -6.34 7.64 -9.04
CA GLY A 334 -5.67 8.64 -9.86
C GLY A 334 -4.56 9.35 -9.09
N CYS A 335 -3.49 9.72 -9.79
CA CYS A 335 -2.47 10.61 -9.28
C CYS A 335 -2.88 12.06 -9.55
N ASN A 336 -3.33 12.80 -8.56
CA ASN A 336 -3.95 14.12 -8.72
C ASN A 336 -3.09 15.21 -8.08
N GLN A 337 -3.24 16.45 -8.57
CA GLN A 337 -2.56 17.61 -7.99
C GLN A 337 -2.92 17.77 -6.51
N ASP A 338 -1.91 17.95 -5.66
CA ASP A 338 -2.06 18.10 -4.22
C ASP A 338 -0.94 19.00 -3.66
N ASN A 339 -1.02 19.39 -2.38
CA ASN A 339 0.07 20.05 -1.66
C ASN A 339 1.16 19.03 -1.23
N ALA A 340 1.58 18.17 -2.16
CA ALA A 340 2.66 17.21 -1.94
C ALA A 340 4.04 17.88 -2.13
N PRO A 341 5.12 17.30 -1.59
CA PRO A 341 6.47 17.82 -1.79
C PRO A 341 6.89 17.84 -3.27
N TYR A 342 7.83 18.74 -3.60
CA TYR A 342 8.53 18.70 -4.88
C TYR A 342 9.58 17.57 -4.86
N ILE A 343 9.44 16.61 -5.77
CA ILE A 343 10.29 15.42 -5.83
C ILE A 343 10.67 15.11 -7.28
N ASP A 344 11.69 14.26 -7.45
CA ASP A 344 12.09 13.75 -8.75
C ASP A 344 11.10 12.66 -9.21
N GLY A 345 10.36 12.94 -10.29
CA GLY A 345 9.35 12.02 -10.83
C GLY A 345 9.93 10.70 -11.37
N ASN A 346 11.25 10.59 -11.56
CA ASN A 346 11.90 9.33 -11.90
C ASN A 346 12.38 8.55 -10.67
N CYS A 347 12.23 9.13 -9.47
CA CYS A 347 12.74 8.57 -8.23
C CYS A 347 11.82 8.88 -7.03
N VAL A 348 10.51 8.75 -7.25
CA VAL A 348 9.47 9.16 -6.28
C VAL A 348 9.68 8.54 -4.90
N PHE A 349 10.06 7.27 -4.87
CA PHE A 349 10.25 6.49 -3.65
C PHE A 349 11.71 6.28 -3.26
N GLY A 350 12.67 6.92 -3.95
CA GLY A 350 14.10 6.68 -3.73
C GLY A 350 14.55 5.26 -4.10
N ASP A 351 15.74 4.88 -3.65
CA ASP A 351 16.36 3.59 -3.95
C ASP A 351 15.61 2.39 -3.37
N GLN A 352 15.66 1.27 -4.08
CA GLN A 352 15.21 -0.04 -3.64
C GLN A 352 15.85 -0.37 -2.28
N LYS A 353 15.03 -0.80 -1.33
CA LYS A 353 15.48 -1.10 0.04
C LYS A 353 16.63 -2.10 0.05
N THR A 354 16.50 -3.15 -0.75
CA THR A 354 17.53 -4.18 -0.96
C THR A 354 17.51 -4.61 -2.42
N LEU A 355 18.68 -4.68 -3.05
CA LEU A 355 18.87 -5.37 -4.31
C LEU A 355 19.15 -6.84 -4.03
N ASP A 356 18.33 -7.71 -4.63
CA ASP A 356 18.57 -9.15 -4.71
C ASP A 356 18.62 -9.53 -6.18
N LEU A 357 19.82 -9.86 -6.67
CA LEU A 357 20.08 -10.13 -8.08
C LEU A 357 20.66 -11.55 -8.23
N PRO A 358 19.82 -12.58 -8.39
CA PRO A 358 20.32 -13.96 -8.48
C PRO A 358 21.27 -14.22 -9.67
N SER A 359 21.13 -13.44 -10.75
CA SER A 359 21.99 -13.53 -11.94
C SER A 359 23.40 -12.98 -11.73
N VAL A 360 23.59 -12.11 -10.73
CA VAL A 360 24.87 -11.53 -10.34
C VAL A 360 24.90 -11.61 -8.81
N PRO A 361 25.46 -12.67 -8.21
CA PRO A 361 25.20 -13.11 -6.84
C PRO A 361 25.48 -12.01 -5.81
N PHE A 362 24.51 -11.12 -5.65
CA PHE A 362 24.61 -9.87 -4.93
C PHE A 362 23.34 -9.67 -4.11
N TYR A 363 23.56 -9.35 -2.85
CA TYR A 363 22.53 -8.99 -1.90
C TYR A 363 23.03 -7.79 -1.09
N GLY A 364 22.34 -6.66 -1.18
CA GLY A 364 22.77 -5.46 -0.47
C GLY A 364 22.08 -4.19 -0.91
N SER A 365 22.65 -3.05 -0.52
CA SER A 365 22.15 -1.73 -0.90
C SER A 365 22.60 -1.33 -2.31
N CYS A 366 21.87 -0.38 -2.91
CA CYS A 366 22.29 0.27 -4.16
C CYS A 366 23.71 0.84 -4.09
N GLN A 367 24.06 1.49 -2.97
CA GLN A 367 25.40 2.00 -2.74
C GLN A 367 26.47 0.89 -2.82
N SER A 368 26.26 -0.21 -2.09
CA SER A 368 27.20 -1.34 -2.09
C SER A 368 27.36 -1.98 -3.47
N TYR A 369 26.27 -2.02 -4.24
CA TYR A 369 26.29 -2.54 -5.62
C TYR A 369 27.12 -1.65 -6.54
N ILE A 370 26.92 -0.33 -6.48
CA ILE A 370 27.67 0.62 -7.31
C ILE A 370 29.15 0.67 -6.90
N ASP A 371 29.47 0.51 -5.61
CA ASP A 371 30.86 0.43 -5.16
C ASP A 371 31.56 -0.84 -5.67
N GLN A 372 30.84 -1.96 -5.74
CA GLN A 372 31.38 -3.24 -6.19
C GLN A 372 31.49 -3.35 -7.73
N TYR A 373 30.47 -2.89 -8.46
CA TYR A 373 30.36 -3.09 -9.91
C TYR A 373 30.56 -1.81 -10.73
N GLY A 374 30.75 -0.67 -10.07
CA GLY A 374 31.00 0.64 -10.69
C GLY A 374 29.74 1.37 -11.14
N ALA A 375 29.86 2.70 -11.25
CA ALA A 375 28.79 3.60 -11.70
C ALA A 375 28.27 3.27 -13.10
N VAL A 376 29.06 2.60 -13.94
CA VAL A 376 28.65 2.11 -15.26
C VAL A 376 27.37 1.27 -15.19
N SER A 377 27.12 0.58 -14.08
CA SER A 377 25.89 -0.19 -13.87
C SER A 377 24.62 0.65 -13.93
N CYS A 378 24.70 1.96 -13.65
CA CYS A 378 23.59 2.90 -13.75
C CYS A 378 23.12 3.16 -15.20
N TYR A 379 23.86 2.69 -16.22
CA TYR A 379 23.35 2.66 -17.60
C TYR A 379 22.34 1.54 -17.85
N TYR A 380 22.30 0.51 -16.99
CA TYR A 380 21.34 -0.57 -17.12
C TYR A 380 20.01 -0.16 -16.49
N THR A 381 18.94 -0.10 -17.30
CA THR A 381 17.64 0.47 -16.89
C THR A 381 17.10 -0.10 -15.58
N PRO A 382 17.06 -1.43 -15.34
CA PRO A 382 16.61 -1.96 -14.04
C PRO A 382 17.42 -1.46 -12.84
N ILE A 383 18.75 -1.37 -12.96
CA ILE A 383 19.60 -0.81 -11.89
C ILE A 383 19.34 0.68 -11.74
N ASN A 384 19.22 1.43 -12.84
CA ASN A 384 18.92 2.86 -12.76
C ASN A 384 17.56 3.12 -12.07
N GLN A 385 16.55 2.32 -12.35
CA GLN A 385 15.21 2.44 -11.75
C GLN A 385 15.22 2.02 -10.28
N SER A 386 15.84 0.89 -9.95
CA SER A 386 15.99 0.46 -8.56
C SER A 386 16.88 1.39 -7.74
N CYS A 387 17.92 1.97 -8.33
CA CYS A 387 18.93 2.76 -7.63
C CYS A 387 18.94 4.21 -8.09
N CYS A 388 17.76 4.77 -8.37
CA CYS A 388 17.63 6.08 -8.97
C CYS A 388 18.30 7.20 -8.16
N ALA A 389 18.24 7.17 -6.83
CA ALA A 389 18.84 8.18 -5.97
C ALA A 389 20.36 7.98 -5.88
N THR A 390 20.82 6.75 -5.68
CA THR A 390 22.26 6.43 -5.71
C THR A 390 22.87 6.81 -7.06
N CYS A 391 22.31 6.33 -8.17
CA CYS A 391 22.82 6.61 -9.51
C CYS A 391 22.88 8.10 -9.81
N LYS A 392 21.88 8.89 -9.38
CA LYS A 392 21.89 10.35 -9.53
C LYS A 392 23.13 11.00 -8.88
N ASN A 393 23.60 10.49 -7.74
CA ASN A 393 24.80 11.00 -7.07
C ASN A 393 26.09 10.71 -7.85
N TYR A 394 26.11 9.67 -8.68
CA TYR A 394 27.24 9.35 -9.57
C TYR A 394 27.14 10.02 -10.95
N SER A 395 26.08 10.79 -11.20
CA SER A 395 25.92 11.49 -12.48
C SER A 395 26.97 12.59 -12.65
N THR A 396 27.76 12.50 -13.72
CA THR A 396 28.78 13.50 -14.09
C THR A 396 28.17 14.75 -14.75
N GLY A 397 26.90 14.71 -15.12
CA GLY A 397 26.23 15.74 -15.93
C GLY A 397 26.72 15.84 -17.38
N ILE A 398 27.62 14.95 -17.83
CA ILE A 398 28.13 14.93 -19.21
C ILE A 398 27.12 14.20 -20.09
N TYR A 399 26.56 14.90 -21.09
CA TYR A 399 25.63 14.32 -22.05
C TYR A 399 26.25 13.09 -22.75
N ASP A 400 25.46 12.01 -22.84
CA ASP A 400 25.87 10.66 -23.31
C ASP A 400 26.99 9.97 -22.50
N CYS A 401 27.40 10.56 -21.37
CA CYS A 401 28.45 10.05 -20.48
C CYS A 401 28.13 10.20 -18.98
N LEU A 402 26.85 10.10 -18.64
CA LEU A 402 26.34 10.40 -17.30
C LEU A 402 27.05 9.62 -16.20
N TYR A 403 27.48 8.38 -16.43
CA TYR A 403 28.12 7.56 -15.39
C TYR A 403 29.57 7.16 -15.73
N GLY A 404 30.22 7.96 -16.59
CA GLY A 404 31.58 7.68 -17.07
C GLY A 404 31.62 6.74 -18.27
N ASP A 405 32.80 6.18 -18.53
CA ASP A 405 32.98 5.22 -19.62
C ASP A 405 32.10 3.97 -19.42
N ARG A 406 31.44 3.54 -20.49
CA ARG A 406 30.59 2.33 -20.51
C ARG A 406 31.42 1.04 -20.63
N ALA A 407 32.69 1.15 -21.01
CA ALA A 407 33.63 0.04 -21.05
C ALA A 407 34.80 0.31 -20.11
N THR A 408 35.20 -0.71 -19.34
CA THR A 408 36.36 -0.64 -18.42
C THR A 408 37.70 -0.56 -19.17
N ASP A 409 37.71 -0.94 -20.45
CA ASP A 409 38.91 -1.16 -21.24
C ASP A 409 39.33 0.05 -22.06
N CYS A 410 38.64 1.18 -21.92
CA CYS A 410 38.91 2.40 -22.68
C CYS A 410 40.36 2.89 -22.53
N ALA A 411 40.93 2.78 -21.33
CA ALA A 411 42.30 3.19 -21.04
C ALA A 411 43.37 2.21 -21.55
N LYS A 412 42.99 0.99 -21.99
CA LYS A 412 43.94 0.01 -22.56
C LYS A 412 44.40 0.40 -23.96
N TYR A 413 43.68 1.31 -24.62
CA TYR A 413 43.94 1.73 -26.00
C TYR A 413 44.31 3.23 -26.07
N PRO A 414 45.20 3.62 -26.99
CA PRO A 414 45.42 5.01 -27.32
C PRO A 414 44.11 5.69 -27.74
N ARG A 415 43.92 6.95 -27.33
CA ARG A 415 42.75 7.76 -27.72
C ARG A 415 42.56 7.80 -29.24
N SER A 416 43.66 7.79 -30.01
CA SER A 416 43.62 7.78 -31.47
C SER A 416 42.96 6.54 -32.08
N GLN A 417 43.00 5.41 -31.38
CA GLN A 417 42.38 4.16 -31.83
C GLN A 417 40.93 4.07 -31.33
N ILE A 418 40.70 4.32 -30.04
CA ILE A 418 39.41 4.03 -29.43
C ILE A 418 38.38 5.15 -29.62
N CYS A 419 38.80 6.42 -29.67
CA CYS A 419 37.88 7.55 -29.71
C CYS A 419 37.28 7.83 -31.09
N VAL A 420 37.81 7.19 -32.14
CA VAL A 420 37.25 7.28 -33.50
C VAL A 420 36.06 6.33 -33.65
N GLN A 421 36.13 5.12 -33.08
CA GLN A 421 35.13 4.07 -33.28
C GLN A 421 34.21 3.85 -32.07
N ASN A 422 34.68 4.12 -30.85
CA ASN A 422 34.01 3.76 -29.60
C ASN A 422 33.73 4.98 -28.71
N LYS A 423 33.47 6.14 -29.31
CA LYS A 423 33.24 7.40 -28.58
C LYS A 423 32.10 7.30 -27.55
N THR A 424 31.04 6.53 -27.82
CA THR A 424 29.93 6.32 -26.87
C THR A 424 30.30 5.37 -25.72
N MET A 425 31.12 4.35 -25.99
CA MET A 425 31.57 3.42 -24.94
C MET A 425 32.67 4.00 -24.07
N CYS A 426 33.51 4.87 -24.64
CA CYS A 426 34.65 5.52 -23.98
C CYS A 426 34.46 7.03 -23.87
N CYS A 427 33.25 7.46 -23.57
CA CYS A 427 32.83 8.85 -23.65
C CYS A 427 33.60 9.80 -22.72
N ALA A 428 33.97 9.36 -21.51
CA ALA A 428 34.73 10.15 -20.56
C ALA A 428 36.19 10.18 -20.98
N TYR A 429 36.76 9.03 -21.33
CA TYR A 429 38.12 8.91 -21.81
C TYR A 429 38.36 9.73 -23.10
N CYS A 430 37.36 9.79 -23.98
CA CYS A 430 37.41 10.49 -25.27
C CYS A 430 36.92 11.93 -25.23
N LYS A 431 36.58 12.45 -24.04
CA LYS A 431 36.15 13.84 -23.88
C LYS A 431 37.24 14.80 -24.37
N GLY A 432 36.88 15.70 -25.28
CA GLY A 432 37.82 16.66 -25.88
C GLY A 432 38.75 16.08 -26.95
N TYR A 433 38.58 14.82 -27.35
CA TYR A 433 39.30 14.27 -28.48
C TYR A 433 38.65 14.69 -29.81
N TYR A 434 39.34 15.56 -30.54
CA TYR A 434 39.02 15.94 -31.92
C TYR A 434 40.15 15.37 -32.78
N GLY A 435 39.92 14.22 -33.42
CA GLY A 435 40.96 13.45 -34.10
C GLY A 435 41.96 14.32 -34.87
N LYS A 436 43.26 14.12 -34.61
CA LYS A 436 44.32 14.94 -35.18
C LYS A 436 44.40 14.76 -36.71
N ARG A 437 44.21 15.85 -37.46
CA ARG A 437 45.18 16.22 -38.50
C ARG A 437 46.34 16.98 -37.83
N SER A 438 47.29 16.30 -37.17
CA SER A 438 48.68 16.76 -36.89
C SER A 438 49.41 15.95 -35.80
N THR A 439 50.56 15.41 -36.20
CA THR A 439 51.78 15.01 -35.47
C THR A 439 51.69 14.05 -34.28
N VAL A 440 52.41 12.94 -34.47
CA VAL A 440 52.86 11.86 -33.58
C VAL A 440 52.82 12.22 -32.10
N ASP A 441 52.00 11.50 -31.34
CA ASP A 441 51.97 11.58 -29.87
C ASP A 441 53.28 10.99 -29.30
N SER A 442 53.83 11.64 -28.27
CA SER A 442 54.96 11.12 -27.49
C SER A 442 54.62 9.78 -26.83
N PRO A 443 55.62 8.91 -26.59
CA PRO A 443 55.40 7.58 -26.04
C PRO A 443 54.75 7.63 -24.66
N VAL A 444 53.84 6.68 -24.45
CA VAL A 444 53.10 6.43 -23.21
C VAL A 444 54.08 6.34 -22.01
N PRO A 445 53.80 7.00 -20.88
CA PRO A 445 54.58 6.79 -19.66
C PRO A 445 54.46 5.32 -19.22
N VAL A 446 55.60 4.65 -19.05
CA VAL A 446 55.64 3.29 -18.52
C VAL A 446 55.22 3.31 -17.05
N LEU A 447 54.06 2.72 -16.76
CA LEU A 447 53.62 2.45 -15.39
C LEU A 447 54.35 1.22 -14.87
N ASN A 448 55.30 1.44 -13.94
CA ASN A 448 55.89 0.36 -13.14
C ASN A 448 54.88 -0.10 -12.10
N VAL A 449 54.05 -1.08 -12.46
CA VAL A 449 53.17 -1.77 -11.50
C VAL A 449 54.01 -2.84 -10.80
N THR A 450 54.32 -2.62 -9.52
CA THR A 450 54.82 -3.69 -8.63
C THR A 450 53.61 -4.47 -8.12
N VAL A 451 53.42 -5.68 -8.65
CA VAL A 451 52.38 -6.60 -8.17
C VAL A 451 52.91 -7.32 -6.91
N PRO A 452 52.20 -7.31 -5.78
CA PRO A 452 52.56 -8.14 -4.64
C PRO A 452 52.42 -9.62 -5.01
N HIS A 453 53.49 -10.39 -4.81
CA HIS A 453 53.48 -11.84 -4.98
C HIS A 453 52.57 -12.48 -3.91
N VAL A 454 51.34 -12.84 -4.28
CA VAL A 454 50.51 -13.73 -3.47
C VAL A 454 50.83 -15.16 -3.87
N HIS A 455 51.65 -15.84 -3.07
CA HIS A 455 51.80 -17.29 -3.12
C HIS A 455 50.49 -17.91 -2.63
N HIS A 456 49.55 -18.20 -3.53
CA HIS A 456 48.66 -19.35 -3.44
C HIS A 456 48.08 -19.60 -4.84
N LYS A 457 48.51 -20.70 -5.45
CA LYS A 457 48.04 -21.17 -6.75
C LYS A 457 46.64 -21.77 -6.52
N PRO A 458 45.57 -21.26 -7.12
CA PRO A 458 44.30 -21.96 -7.11
C PRO A 458 44.46 -23.25 -7.93
N GLU A 459 44.17 -24.40 -7.34
CA GLU A 459 43.99 -25.63 -8.10
C GLU A 459 42.78 -25.48 -9.02
N ILE A 460 43.05 -25.42 -10.32
CA ILE A 460 42.03 -25.44 -11.35
C ILE A 460 41.61 -26.90 -11.52
N LEU A 461 40.43 -27.25 -11.02
CA LEU A 461 39.79 -28.53 -11.29
C LEU A 461 39.59 -28.70 -12.79
N SER A 462 39.93 -29.89 -13.31
CA SER A 462 39.81 -30.19 -14.73
C SER A 462 38.33 -30.34 -15.11
N TYR A 463 38.00 -30.03 -16.37
CA TYR A 463 36.63 -30.11 -16.89
C TYR A 463 36.02 -31.54 -16.81
N GLN A 464 36.85 -32.57 -16.63
CA GLN A 464 36.40 -33.96 -16.42
C GLN A 464 35.95 -34.24 -14.98
N ASP A 465 36.33 -33.42 -13.99
CA ASP A 465 35.88 -33.57 -12.61
C ASP A 465 34.48 -32.96 -12.38
N TYR A 466 34.06 -32.03 -13.24
CA TYR A 466 32.75 -31.37 -13.17
C TYR A 466 31.60 -32.26 -13.66
N SER A 467 31.85 -33.24 -14.54
CA SER A 467 30.81 -34.12 -15.08
C SER A 467 30.42 -35.27 -14.13
N ASN A 468 31.27 -35.61 -13.15
CA ASN A 468 31.00 -36.69 -12.18
C ASN A 468 30.17 -36.25 -10.96
N ILE A 469 29.86 -34.95 -10.82
CA ILE A 469 29.06 -34.43 -9.70
C ILE A 469 27.54 -34.48 -10.01
N LYS A 470 27.14 -34.61 -11.28
CA LYS A 470 25.71 -34.59 -11.69
C LYS A 470 24.99 -35.95 -11.68
N HIS A 471 25.65 -37.06 -11.33
CA HIS A 471 25.02 -38.38 -11.28
C HIS A 471 25.31 -39.15 -9.98
N LYS A 472 24.86 -38.61 -8.84
CA LYS A 472 24.55 -39.44 -7.68
C LYS A 472 23.04 -39.53 -7.48
N PRO A 473 22.43 -40.73 -7.52
CA PRO A 473 21.03 -40.90 -7.18
C PRO A 473 20.81 -40.70 -5.68
N HIS A 474 19.67 -40.10 -5.35
CA HIS A 474 19.14 -39.97 -3.99
C HIS A 474 19.04 -41.35 -3.33
N VAL A 475 19.73 -41.51 -2.20
CA VAL A 475 19.45 -42.59 -1.23
C VAL A 475 18.34 -42.09 -0.31
N THR A 476 17.20 -42.77 -0.35
CA THR A 476 16.14 -42.67 0.64
C THR A 476 16.54 -43.45 1.90
N HIS A 477 16.38 -42.84 3.08
CA HIS A 477 16.38 -43.56 4.34
C HIS A 477 14.99 -43.46 4.98
N ASN A 478 14.47 -44.63 5.36
CA ASN A 478 13.36 -44.84 6.28
C ASN A 478 13.68 -44.34 7.69
#